data_AF-A0A3A6N8U7-F1
#
_entry.id   AF-A0A3A6N8U7-F1
#
_cell.length_a   1.000
_cell.length_b   1.000
_cell.length_c   1.000
_cell.angle_alpha   90.00
_cell.angle_beta   90.00
_cell.angle_gamma   90.00
#
_symmetry.space_group_name_H-M   'P 1'
#
loop_
_entity.id
_entity.type
_entity.pdbx_description
1 polymer ?
#
loop_
_entity_poly.entity_id
_entity_poly.type
_entity_poly.pdbx_seq_one_letter_code
_entity_poly.pdbx_strand_id
1 'polypeptide(L)'
;CLLSFLYTLVLHDARSALESVGLDPAVGFLHRDRPGRPSLALDLMEEFRPLLADRLALSLVNLGQVKAKGFKISESGGVLMDDDTRKTVLVAYQKRKQDEIMHPFLSEQIKVGLLPYAQALLLARYLRGDLDGYPPFLWK
;
A
#
# COMPACT_ATOMS: atom_id res chain seq x y z
N CYS A 1 15.03 -3.32 -4.02
CA CYS A 1 14.31 -4.51 -4.52
C CYS A 1 13.11 -4.86 -3.62
N LEU A 2 13.30 -5.34 -2.38
CA LEU A 2 12.19 -5.74 -1.50
C LEU A 2 11.17 -4.62 -1.24
N LEU A 3 11.61 -3.46 -0.72
CA LEU A 3 10.71 -2.32 -0.49
C LEU A 3 10.06 -1.83 -1.78
N SER A 4 10.83 -1.75 -2.87
CA SER A 4 10.30 -1.38 -4.19
C SER A 4 9.14 -2.29 -4.60
N PHE A 5 9.29 -3.61 -4.42
CA PHE A 5 8.24 -4.57 -4.73
C PHE A 5 7.01 -4.41 -3.82
N LEU A 6 7.21 -4.25 -2.50
CA LEU A 6 6.11 -4.03 -1.56
C LEU A 6 5.37 -2.72 -1.83
N TYR A 7 6.07 -1.63 -2.13
CA TYR A 7 5.43 -0.38 -2.53
C TYR A 7 4.63 -0.54 -3.82
N THR A 8 5.12 -1.29 -4.81
CA THR A 8 4.31 -1.60 -5.99
C THR A 8 3.01 -2.30 -5.61
N LEU A 9 3.02 -3.27 -4.68
CA LEU A 9 1.80 -3.93 -4.21
C LEU A 9 0.83 -2.96 -3.51
N VAL A 10 1.33 -2.11 -2.62
CA VAL A 10 0.51 -1.10 -1.94
C VAL A 10 -0.07 -0.09 -2.93
N LEU A 11 0.71 0.29 -3.96
CA LEU A 11 0.26 1.20 -5.02
C LEU A 11 -0.87 0.57 -5.84
N HIS A 12 -0.77 -0.73 -6.16
CA HIS A 12 -1.84 -1.44 -6.84
C HIS A 12 -3.12 -1.48 -5.98
N ASP A 13 -2.99 -1.76 -4.68
CA ASP A 13 -4.14 -1.75 -3.76
C ASP A 13 -4.79 -0.36 -3.66
N ALA A 14 -4.00 0.71 -3.54
CA ALA A 14 -4.49 2.09 -3.50
C ALA A 14 -5.15 2.51 -4.82
N ARG A 15 -4.55 2.17 -5.96
CA ARG A 15 -5.11 2.45 -7.28
C ARG A 15 -6.46 1.74 -7.47
N SER A 16 -6.53 0.45 -7.18
CA SER A 16 -7.77 -0.33 -7.30
C SER A 16 -8.84 0.19 -6.35
N ALA A 17 -8.47 0.63 -5.14
CA ALA A 17 -9.40 1.26 -4.21
C ALA A 17 -10.01 2.55 -4.78
N LEU A 18 -9.20 3.46 -5.31
CA LEU A 18 -9.66 4.71 -5.93
C LEU A 18 -10.60 4.44 -7.12
N GLU A 19 -10.20 3.55 -8.03
CA GLU A 19 -11.01 3.17 -9.19
C GLU A 19 -12.37 2.58 -8.75
N SER A 20 -12.39 1.77 -7.68
CA SER A 20 -13.62 1.14 -7.19
C SER A 20 -14.65 2.11 -6.61
N VAL A 21 -14.22 3.31 -6.19
CA VAL A 21 -15.10 4.38 -5.68
C VAL A 21 -15.35 5.48 -6.71
N GLY A 22 -14.87 5.32 -7.94
CA GLY A 22 -15.08 6.26 -9.05
C GLY A 22 -14.12 7.45 -9.06
N LEU A 23 -13.03 7.42 -8.30
CA LEU A 23 -11.99 8.45 -8.36
C LEU A 23 -10.95 8.11 -9.45
N ASP A 24 -10.47 9.12 -10.17
CA ASP A 24 -9.38 8.97 -11.15
C ASP A 24 -8.03 8.88 -10.42
N PRO A 25 -7.31 7.74 -10.48
CA PRO A 25 -6.02 7.58 -9.80
C PRO A 25 -4.93 8.54 -10.27
N ALA A 26 -5.08 9.19 -11.43
CA ALA A 26 -4.08 10.09 -11.99
C ALA A 26 -4.13 11.50 -11.39
N VAL A 27 -5.25 11.91 -10.78
CA VAL A 27 -5.49 13.30 -10.34
C VAL A 27 -5.05 13.49 -8.88
N GLY A 28 -3.74 13.70 -8.67
CA GLY A 28 -3.16 13.83 -7.34
C GLY A 28 -3.27 15.24 -6.75
N PHE A 29 -3.08 15.34 -5.44
CA PHE A 29 -2.99 16.58 -4.66
C PHE A 29 -1.55 16.88 -4.20
N LEU A 30 -0.77 15.85 -3.84
CA LEU A 30 0.60 16.00 -3.32
C LEU A 30 1.64 15.67 -4.41
N HIS A 31 1.54 14.49 -5.01
CA HIS A 31 2.41 14.09 -6.11
C HIS A 31 2.01 14.83 -7.38
N ARG A 32 2.98 15.53 -7.99
CA ARG A 32 2.77 16.30 -9.23
C ARG A 32 2.10 15.45 -10.33
N ASP A 33 1.22 16.02 -11.13
CA ASP A 33 0.67 15.26 -12.25
C ASP A 33 1.71 15.03 -13.35
N ARG A 34 1.73 13.80 -13.87
CA ARG A 34 2.52 13.39 -15.03
C ARG A 34 1.74 12.34 -15.81
N PRO A 35 1.72 12.39 -17.16
CA PRO A 35 1.05 11.39 -17.97
C PRO A 35 1.49 9.96 -17.60
N GLY A 36 0.52 9.08 -17.37
CA GLY A 36 0.75 7.68 -17.01
C GLY A 36 1.15 7.42 -15.55
N ARG A 37 1.29 8.46 -14.72
CA ARG A 37 1.53 8.32 -13.28
C ARG A 37 0.21 8.34 -12.50
N PRO A 38 -0.09 7.33 -11.67
CA PRO A 38 -1.26 7.35 -10.80
C PRO A 38 -0.98 8.22 -9.56
N SER A 39 -0.91 9.54 -9.72
CA SER A 39 -0.52 10.48 -8.67
C SER A 39 -1.40 10.41 -7.43
N LEU A 40 -2.73 10.29 -7.58
CA LEU A 40 -3.64 10.16 -6.44
C LEU A 40 -3.45 8.84 -5.70
N ALA A 41 -3.16 7.76 -6.43
CA ALA A 41 -2.85 6.48 -5.79
C ALA A 41 -1.54 6.56 -5.00
N LEU A 42 -0.55 7.31 -5.50
CA LEU A 42 0.68 7.59 -4.75
C LEU A 42 0.38 8.43 -3.50
N ASP A 43 -0.49 9.43 -3.58
CA ASP A 43 -0.88 10.23 -2.41
C ASP A 43 -1.57 9.36 -1.35
N LEU A 44 -2.56 8.57 -1.76
CA LEU A 44 -3.30 7.69 -0.86
C LEU A 44 -2.41 6.60 -0.24
N MET A 45 -1.41 6.11 -0.99
CA MET A 45 -0.52 5.06 -0.47
C MET A 45 0.35 5.52 0.70
N GLU A 46 0.64 6.82 0.82
CA GLU A 46 1.57 7.33 1.83
C GLU A 46 1.09 6.99 3.26
N GLU A 47 -0.23 6.93 3.48
CA GLU A 47 -0.82 6.51 4.77
C GLU A 47 -0.52 5.05 5.14
N PHE A 48 -0.25 4.21 4.13
CA PHE A 48 -0.13 2.76 4.30
C PHE A 48 1.29 2.22 4.14
N ARG A 49 2.23 3.00 3.60
CA ARG A 49 3.62 2.55 3.40
C ARG A 49 4.27 2.03 4.69
N PRO A 50 4.19 2.74 5.83
CA PRO A 50 4.80 2.24 7.07
C PRO A 50 4.18 0.92 7.53
N LEU A 51 2.86 0.78 7.38
CA LEU A 51 2.08 -0.34 7.91
C LEU A 51 2.17 -1.61 7.05
N LEU A 52 1.98 -1.47 5.74
CA LEU A 52 1.84 -2.57 4.79
C LEU A 52 3.15 -2.96 4.13
N ALA A 53 4.09 -2.02 3.98
CA ALA A 53 5.37 -2.26 3.32
C ALA A 53 6.53 -2.27 4.32
N ASP A 54 6.82 -1.17 5.01
CA ASP A 54 8.07 -1.03 5.77
C ASP A 54 8.13 -2.01 6.95
N ARG A 55 7.06 -2.04 7.76
CA ARG A 55 6.95 -2.98 8.89
C ARG A 55 6.97 -4.44 8.45
N LEU A 56 6.35 -4.75 7.31
CA LEU A 56 6.37 -6.10 6.74
C LEU A 56 7.77 -6.48 6.27
N ALA A 57 8.47 -5.59 5.56
CA ALA A 57 9.85 -5.79 5.12
C ALA A 57 10.78 -6.07 6.31
N LEU A 58 10.69 -5.26 7.37
CA LEU A 58 11.48 -5.45 8.59
C LEU A 58 11.17 -6.80 9.24
N SER A 59 9.89 -7.17 9.34
CA SER A 59 9.47 -8.45 9.92
C SER A 59 10.02 -9.64 9.13
N LEU A 60 9.91 -9.61 7.80
CA LEU A 60 10.41 -10.67 6.91
C LEU A 60 11.93 -10.87 7.05
N VAL A 61 12.69 -9.78 7.20
CA VAL A 61 14.14 -9.82 7.38
C VAL A 61 14.50 -10.32 8.79
N ASN A 62 13.89 -9.74 9.83
CA ASN A 62 14.20 -10.07 11.23
C ASN A 62 13.83 -11.51 11.59
N LEU A 63 12.73 -12.03 11.03
CA LEU A 63 12.33 -13.43 11.21
C LEU A 63 13.09 -14.39 10.28
N GLY A 64 13.99 -13.89 9.45
CA GLY A 64 14.80 -14.68 8.52
C GLY A 64 14.00 -15.37 7.42
N GLN A 65 12.77 -14.91 7.15
CA GLN A 65 11.92 -15.43 6.06
C GLN A 65 12.45 -14.98 4.70
N VAL A 66 13.07 -13.80 4.65
CA VAL A 66 13.79 -13.28 3.49
C VAL A 66 15.26 -13.12 3.85
N LYS A 67 16.16 -13.63 3.01
CA LYS A 67 17.62 -13.62 3.24
C LYS A 67 18.35 -13.12 1.99
N ALA A 68 19.59 -12.66 2.15
CA ALA A 68 20.41 -12.16 1.04
C ALA A 68 20.52 -13.14 -0.14
N LYS A 69 20.54 -14.46 0.12
CA LYS A 69 20.57 -15.51 -0.91
C LYS A 69 19.39 -15.49 -1.90
N GLY A 70 18.28 -14.85 -1.51
CA GLY A 70 17.07 -14.71 -2.33
C GLY A 70 17.15 -13.60 -3.37
N PHE A 71 18.28 -12.88 -3.41
CA PHE A 71 18.49 -11.75 -4.29
C PHE A 71 19.75 -11.93 -5.14
N LYS A 72 19.68 -11.46 -6.38
CA LYS A 72 20.80 -11.48 -7.34
C LYS A 72 21.02 -10.09 -7.89
N ILE A 73 22.28 -9.70 -8.02
CA ILE A 73 22.66 -8.45 -8.70
C ILE A 73 22.77 -8.77 -10.19
N SER A 74 22.03 -8.05 -11.03
CA SER A 74 22.11 -8.14 -12.48
C SER A 74 23.38 -7.46 -13.00
N GLU A 75 23.75 -7.73 -14.26
CA GLU A 75 24.90 -7.10 -14.92
C GLU A 75 24.79 -5.56 -14.96
N SER A 76 23.57 -5.04 -14.98
CA SER A 76 23.27 -3.60 -14.92
C SER A 76 23.34 -2.99 -13.51
N GLY A 77 23.68 -3.77 -12.48
CA GLY A 77 23.71 -3.34 -11.08
C GLY A 77 22.34 -3.32 -10.39
N GLY A 78 21.27 -3.69 -11.09
CA GLY A 78 19.93 -3.86 -10.50
C GLY A 78 19.89 -5.06 -9.56
N VAL A 79 19.04 -5.01 -8.53
CA VAL A 79 18.83 -6.15 -7.62
C VAL A 79 17.52 -6.84 -7.95
N LEU A 80 17.58 -8.10 -8.32
CA LEU A 80 16.45 -8.96 -8.66
C LEU A 80 16.14 -9.92 -7.51
N MET A 81 14.85 -10.19 -7.30
CA MET A 81 14.35 -11.14 -6.30
C MET A 81 13.95 -12.43 -7.00
N ASP A 82 14.39 -13.57 -6.48
CA ASP A 82 14.02 -14.87 -7.03
C ASP A 82 12.54 -15.22 -6.76
N ASP A 83 12.06 -16.26 -7.43
CA ASP A 83 10.65 -16.64 -7.40
C ASP A 83 10.21 -17.16 -6.03
N ASP A 84 11.07 -17.91 -5.32
CA ASP A 84 10.78 -18.44 -3.99
C ASP A 84 10.68 -17.34 -2.93
N THR A 85 11.60 -16.38 -2.97
CA THR A 85 11.58 -15.20 -2.11
C THR A 85 10.36 -14.33 -2.44
N ARG A 86 10.08 -14.09 -3.72
CA ARG A 86 8.89 -13.34 -4.16
C ARG A 86 7.61 -14.01 -3.68
N LYS A 87 7.48 -15.33 -3.80
CA LYS A 87 6.34 -16.10 -3.29
C LYS A 87 6.20 -15.94 -1.77
N THR A 88 7.30 -16.01 -1.03
CA THR A 88 7.30 -15.81 0.42
C THR A 88 6.79 -14.42 0.80
N VAL A 89 7.26 -13.37 0.11
CA VAL A 89 6.81 -11.99 0.32
C VAL A 89 5.32 -11.84 0.02
N LEU A 90 4.84 -12.40 -1.11
CA LEU A 90 3.43 -12.33 -1.51
C LEU A 90 2.51 -13.05 -0.50
N VAL A 91 2.88 -14.24 -0.04
CA VAL A 91 2.10 -14.97 0.97
C VAL A 91 2.04 -14.17 2.27
N ALA A 92 3.16 -13.59 2.71
CA ALA A 92 3.19 -12.77 3.92
C ALA A 92 2.35 -11.48 3.77
N TYR A 93 2.41 -10.82 2.62
CA TYR A 93 1.59 -9.65 2.30
C TYR A 93 0.10 -9.97 2.32
N GLN A 94 -0.31 -11.08 1.68
CA GLN A 94 -1.71 -11.53 1.69
C GLN A 94 -2.18 -11.89 3.10
N LYS A 95 -1.34 -12.56 3.90
CA LYS A 95 -1.65 -12.85 5.30
C LYS A 95 -1.85 -11.55 6.09
N ARG A 96 -0.96 -10.57 5.92
CA ARG A 96 -1.07 -9.26 6.57
C ARG A 96 -2.38 -8.55 6.22
N LYS A 97 -2.85 -8.66 4.98
CA LYS A 97 -4.15 -8.10 4.55
C LYS A 97 -5.36 -8.75 5.22
N GLN A 98 -5.23 -9.98 5.74
CA GLN A 98 -6.32 -10.67 6.45
C GLN A 98 -6.42 -10.29 7.93
N ASP A 99 -5.40 -9.67 8.52
CA ASP A 99 -5.45 -9.21 9.90
C ASP A 99 -6.58 -8.18 10.07
N GLU A 100 -7.26 -8.22 11.22
CA GLU A 100 -8.35 -7.28 11.56
C GLU A 100 -7.87 -6.24 12.57
N ILE A 101 -8.34 -5.01 12.39
CA ILE A 101 -8.05 -3.87 13.26
C ILE A 101 -9.31 -3.05 13.50
N MET A 102 -9.33 -2.28 14.57
CA MET A 102 -10.33 -1.23 14.77
C MET A 102 -9.93 0.00 13.94
N HIS A 103 -10.74 0.41 12.96
CA HIS A 103 -10.48 1.61 12.18
C HIS A 103 -10.61 2.86 13.08
N PRO A 104 -9.59 3.74 13.18
CA PRO A 104 -9.56 4.80 14.20
C PRO A 104 -10.65 5.85 14.03
N PHE A 105 -11.06 6.16 12.80
CA PHE A 105 -12.15 7.11 12.52
C PHE A 105 -13.54 6.44 12.53
N LEU A 106 -13.74 5.40 11.71
CA LEU A 106 -15.03 4.68 11.61
C LEU A 106 -15.44 3.94 12.89
N SER A 107 -14.49 3.59 13.76
CA SER A 107 -14.73 2.79 14.98
C SER A 107 -15.36 1.43 14.68
N GLU A 108 -14.98 0.82 13.56
CA GLU A 108 -15.44 -0.48 13.10
C GLU A 108 -14.27 -1.46 12.93
N GLN A 109 -14.55 -2.76 13.14
CA GLN A 109 -13.58 -3.80 12.80
C GLN A 109 -13.48 -3.95 11.28
N ILE A 110 -12.26 -3.83 10.76
CA ILE A 110 -11.99 -3.93 9.33
C ILE A 110 -10.72 -4.74 9.09
N LYS A 111 -10.72 -5.52 8.00
CA LYS A 111 -9.50 -6.16 7.51
C LYS A 111 -8.51 -5.12 7.02
N VAL A 112 -7.25 -5.29 7.36
CA VAL A 112 -6.14 -4.42 6.95
C VAL A 112 -6.09 -4.24 5.42
N GLY A 113 -6.43 -5.28 4.65
CA GLY A 113 -6.49 -5.20 3.19
C GLY A 113 -7.59 -4.32 2.62
N LEU A 114 -8.59 -3.91 3.42
CA LEU A 114 -9.68 -3.02 3.02
C LEU A 114 -9.43 -1.56 3.45
N LEU A 115 -8.34 -1.27 4.14
CA LEU A 115 -8.03 0.11 4.55
C LEU A 115 -7.88 1.08 3.37
N PRO A 116 -7.20 0.72 2.26
CA PRO A 116 -7.15 1.61 1.10
C PRO A 116 -8.54 1.92 0.53
N TYR A 117 -9.45 0.92 0.52
CA TYR A 117 -10.83 1.11 0.10
C TYR A 117 -11.59 2.07 1.04
N ALA A 118 -11.49 1.86 2.35
CA ALA A 118 -12.14 2.73 3.33
C ALA A 118 -11.66 4.19 3.21
N GLN A 119 -10.35 4.40 3.05
CA GLN A 119 -9.79 5.73 2.86
C GLN A 119 -10.18 6.35 1.51
N ALA A 120 -10.20 5.58 0.43
CA ALA A 120 -10.70 6.05 -0.86
C ALA A 120 -12.18 6.49 -0.77
N LEU A 121 -13.01 5.76 -0.01
CA LEU A 121 -14.41 6.13 0.23
C LEU A 121 -14.54 7.42 1.05
N LEU A 122 -13.74 7.57 2.11
CA LEU A 122 -13.71 8.80 2.92
C LEU A 122 -13.26 10.01 2.09
N LEU A 123 -12.25 9.83 1.23
CA LEU A 123 -11.79 10.86 0.29
C LEU A 123 -12.91 11.23 -0.70
N ALA A 124 -13.58 10.26 -1.29
CA ALA A 124 -14.70 10.50 -2.22
C ALA A 124 -15.88 11.23 -1.56
N ARG A 125 -16.15 10.98 -0.27
CA ARG A 125 -17.16 11.71 0.51
C ARG A 125 -16.74 13.15 0.77
N TYR A 126 -15.48 13.36 1.16
CA TYR A 126 -14.94 14.71 1.33
C TYR A 126 -15.01 15.53 0.02
N LEU A 127 -14.61 14.95 -1.12
CA LEU A 127 -14.65 15.63 -2.41
C LEU A 127 -16.08 16.01 -2.87
N ARG A 128 -17.09 15.26 -2.43
CA ARG A 128 -18.51 15.57 -2.69
C ARG A 128 -19.11 16.59 -1.72
N GLY A 129 -18.38 16.96 -0.66
CA GLY A 129 -18.89 17.82 0.41
C GLY A 129 -19.75 17.08 1.43
N ASP A 130 -19.74 15.75 1.45
CA ASP A 130 -20.46 14.94 2.44
C ASP A 130 -19.70 14.87 3.79
N LEU A 131 -18.44 15.31 3.82
CA LEU A 131 -17.59 15.40 5.02
C LEU A 131 -16.90 16.77 5.04
N ASP A 132 -16.79 17.37 6.23
CA ASP A 132 -16.12 18.67 6.41
C ASP A 132 -14.59 18.59 6.22
N GLY A 133 -14.03 17.38 6.33
CA GLY A 133 -12.60 17.13 6.16
C GLY A 133 -12.31 15.66 5.91
N TYR A 134 -11.22 15.39 5.20
CA TYR A 134 -10.70 14.03 5.01
C TYR A 134 -9.90 13.60 6.25
N PRO A 135 -10.32 12.56 7.00
CA PRO A 135 -9.60 12.09 8.18
C PRO A 135 -8.54 11.04 7.77
N PRO A 136 -7.23 11.39 7.77
CA PRO A 136 -6.20 10.46 7.33
C PRO A 136 -6.08 9.26 8.27
N PHE A 137 -5.72 8.11 7.72
CA PHE A 137 -5.46 6.92 8.52
C PHE A 137 -4.16 7.06 9.32
N LEU A 138 -4.29 7.11 10.64
CA LEU A 138 -3.16 7.14 11.56
C LEU A 138 -3.07 5.80 12.31
N TRP A 139 -2.03 5.04 11.99
CA TRP A 139 -1.70 3.81 12.71
C TRP A 139 -1.07 4.14 14.07
N LYS A 140 -1.52 3.47 15.14
CA LYS A 140 -0.96 3.56 16.50
C LYS A 140 -0.08 2.36 16.83
#